data_AF-X1LS77-F1
#
_entry.id   AF-X1LS77-F1
#
_cell.length_a   1.000
_cell.length_b   1.000
_cell.length_c   1.000
_cell.angle_alpha   90.00
_cell.angle_beta   90.00
_cell.angle_gamma   90.00
#
_symmetry.space_group_name_H-M   'P 1'
#
loop_
_entity.id
_entity.type
_entity.pdbx_description
1 polymer ?
#
loop_
_entity_poly.entity_id
_entity_poly.type
_entity_poly.pdbx_seq_one_letter_code
_entity_poly.pdbx_strand_id
1 'polypeptide(L)'
;FTSTERLKGFRNVVDKFPNIVIKGIYPGYWNPQKASGITEKILNEYPEGEVDVIWAACNDMAFGVIDILEKNGRLNQERHPDAQGMAVITNDGTPKSLKMIEQGRLVAETWHGFPEWGWHGVEFATKTAQGQSVPVSHDIVPRIEFSGNITQFFPYPKLPYKKSESDCYSPGRFCSC
;
A
#
# COMPACT_ATOMS: atom_id res chain seq x y z
N PHE A 1 -13.99 7.65 5.67
CA PHE A 1 -13.40 8.48 4.62
C PHE A 1 -12.26 7.76 3.92
N THR A 2 -11.10 7.55 4.56
CA THR A 2 -9.91 6.93 3.94
C THR A 2 -10.12 5.49 3.43
N SER A 3 -10.81 4.64 4.19
CA SER A 3 -11.11 3.26 3.77
C SER A 3 -12.10 3.19 2.59
N THR A 4 -13.04 4.14 2.51
CA THR A 4 -14.02 4.24 1.43
C THR A 4 -13.34 4.61 0.11
N GLU A 5 -12.46 5.61 0.12
CA GLU A 5 -11.76 6.04 -1.09
C GLU A 5 -10.75 4.99 -1.58
N ARG A 6 -10.01 4.33 -0.67
CA ARG A 6 -9.12 3.21 -1.04
C ARG A 6 -9.90 2.07 -1.71
N LEU A 7 -11.05 1.68 -1.15
CA LEU A 7 -11.88 0.62 -1.73
C LEU A 7 -12.48 1.03 -3.08
N LYS A 8 -12.94 2.28 -3.21
CA LYS A 8 -13.45 2.82 -4.48
C LYS A 8 -12.37 2.83 -5.56
N GLY A 9 -11.16 3.28 -5.22
CA GLY A 9 -10.01 3.27 -6.12
C GLY A 9 -9.66 1.86 -6.58
N PHE A 10 -9.63 0.89 -5.66
CA PHE A 10 -9.39 -0.52 -5.96
C PHE A 10 -10.42 -1.07 -6.96
N ARG A 11 -11.71 -0.86 -6.68
CA ARG A 11 -12.81 -1.32 -7.55
C ARG A 11 -12.78 -0.69 -8.95
N ASN A 12 -12.48 0.61 -9.05
CA ASN A 12 -12.37 1.31 -10.32
C ASN A 12 -11.34 0.69 -11.29
N VAL A 13 -10.39 -0.08 -10.77
CA VAL A 13 -9.40 -0.81 -11.56
C VAL A 13 -9.82 -2.28 -11.70
N VAL A 14 -10.00 -2.98 -10.58
CA VAL A 14 -10.20 -4.44 -10.56
C VAL A 14 -11.47 -4.87 -11.29
N ASP A 15 -12.55 -4.09 -11.21
CA ASP A 15 -13.82 -4.43 -11.87
C ASP A 15 -13.69 -4.43 -13.42
N LYS A 16 -12.59 -3.90 -13.98
CA LYS A 16 -12.28 -3.95 -15.42
C LYS A 16 -11.58 -5.24 -15.85
N PHE A 17 -11.15 -6.07 -14.89
CA PHE A 17 -10.44 -7.33 -15.14
C PHE A 17 -11.36 -8.51 -14.77
N PRO A 18 -12.08 -9.11 -15.73
CA PRO A 18 -13.11 -10.11 -15.44
C PRO A 18 -12.57 -11.39 -14.79
N ASN A 19 -11.27 -11.64 -14.90
CA ASN A 19 -10.61 -12.80 -14.29
C ASN A 19 -10.25 -12.59 -12.82
N ILE A 20 -10.46 -11.38 -12.27
CA ILE A 20 -10.30 -11.10 -10.85
C ILE A 20 -11.68 -11.03 -10.20
N VAL A 21 -11.95 -11.94 -9.26
CA VAL A 21 -13.24 -12.02 -8.58
C VAL A 21 -13.09 -11.61 -7.12
N ILE A 22 -13.84 -10.58 -6.71
CA ILE A 22 -13.90 -10.17 -5.31
C ILE A 22 -14.82 -11.13 -4.55
N LYS A 23 -14.23 -12.06 -3.78
CA LYS A 23 -14.98 -13.04 -2.97
C LYS A 23 -15.68 -12.39 -1.77
N GLY A 24 -15.06 -11.38 -1.14
CA GLY A 24 -15.63 -10.69 0.00
C GLY A 24 -14.93 -9.39 0.35
N ILE A 25 -15.63 -8.52 1.09
CA ILE A 25 -15.09 -7.29 1.64
C ILE A 25 -15.52 -7.21 3.10
N TYR A 26 -14.53 -7.09 3.99
CA TYR A 26 -14.76 -7.15 5.41
C TYR A 26 -14.20 -5.90 6.10
N PRO A 27 -14.97 -5.23 6.96
CA PRO A 27 -14.46 -4.09 7.71
C PRO A 27 -13.55 -4.58 8.84
N GLY A 28 -12.24 -4.36 8.70
CA GLY A 28 -11.23 -4.72 9.70
C GLY A 28 -10.93 -3.65 10.76
N TYR A 29 -11.47 -2.43 10.58
CA TYR A 29 -11.38 -1.32 11.56
C TYR A 29 -9.96 -0.99 12.03
N TRP A 30 -8.96 -1.10 11.14
CA TRP A 30 -7.56 -0.80 11.46
C TRP A 30 -7.00 -1.65 12.60
N ASN A 31 -7.59 -2.82 12.86
CA ASN A 31 -7.29 -3.62 14.02
C ASN A 31 -6.72 -4.99 13.62
N PRO A 32 -5.53 -5.38 14.10
CA PRO A 32 -4.91 -6.64 13.76
C PRO A 32 -5.74 -7.85 14.25
N GLN A 33 -6.25 -7.83 15.48
CA GLN A 33 -7.01 -8.96 16.04
C GLN A 33 -8.31 -9.21 15.26
N LYS A 34 -8.98 -8.13 14.82
CA LYS A 34 -10.17 -8.23 13.99
C LYS A 34 -9.84 -8.76 12.60
N ALA A 35 -8.74 -8.32 12.00
CA ALA A 35 -8.26 -8.86 10.74
C ALA A 35 -7.94 -10.36 10.88
N SER A 36 -7.29 -10.79 11.97
CA SER A 36 -7.04 -12.21 12.25
C SER A 36 -8.33 -13.02 12.31
N GLY A 37 -9.34 -12.57 13.07
CA GLY A 37 -10.64 -13.27 13.15
C GLY A 37 -11.38 -13.31 11.81
N ILE A 38 -11.24 -12.29 10.98
CA ILE A 38 -11.76 -12.30 9.60
C ILE A 38 -11.01 -13.33 8.75
N THR A 39 -9.68 -13.41 8.84
CA THR A 39 -8.89 -14.40 8.10
C THR A 39 -9.24 -15.82 8.51
N GLU A 40 -9.42 -16.10 9.80
CA GLU A 40 -9.91 -17.40 10.26
C GLU A 40 -11.28 -17.74 9.68
N LYS A 41 -12.20 -16.76 9.63
CA LYS A 41 -13.49 -16.95 8.95
C LYS A 41 -13.32 -17.26 7.47
N ILE A 42 -12.45 -16.53 6.75
CA ILE A 42 -12.17 -16.77 5.32
C ILE A 42 -11.64 -18.19 5.11
N LEU A 43 -10.69 -18.65 5.92
CA LEU A 43 -10.13 -20.00 5.84
C LEU A 43 -11.17 -21.10 6.09
N ASN A 44 -12.19 -20.84 6.89
CA ASN A 44 -13.30 -21.77 7.14
C ASN A 44 -14.38 -21.72 6.06
N GLU A 45 -14.62 -20.54 5.49
CA GLU A 45 -15.68 -20.30 4.49
C GLU A 45 -15.25 -20.75 3.08
N TYR A 46 -13.98 -20.56 2.74
CA TYR A 46 -13.45 -20.84 1.41
C TYR A 46 -12.45 -22.01 1.45
N PRO A 47 -12.69 -23.07 0.65
CA PRO A 47 -11.71 -24.13 0.42
C PRO A 47 -10.34 -23.63 -0.04
N GLU A 48 -9.34 -24.49 0.06
CA GLU A 48 -8.02 -24.18 -0.49
C GLU A 48 -8.07 -23.96 -2.01
N GLY A 49 -7.40 -22.90 -2.49
CA GLY A 49 -7.41 -22.49 -3.89
C GLY A 49 -8.58 -21.58 -4.31
N GLU A 50 -9.54 -21.29 -3.43
CA GLU A 50 -10.67 -20.39 -3.76
C GLU A 50 -10.36 -18.91 -3.55
N VAL A 51 -9.33 -18.60 -2.76
CA VAL A 51 -8.87 -17.23 -2.51
C VAL A 51 -7.36 -17.20 -2.67
N ASP A 52 -6.87 -16.45 -3.66
CA ASP A 52 -5.44 -16.36 -3.98
C ASP A 52 -4.76 -15.18 -3.28
N VAL A 53 -5.50 -14.11 -3.01
CA VAL A 53 -4.95 -12.84 -2.53
C VAL A 53 -5.85 -12.22 -1.46
N ILE A 54 -5.24 -11.73 -0.37
CA ILE A 54 -5.87 -10.77 0.55
C ILE A 54 -5.18 -9.42 0.38
N TRP A 55 -5.96 -8.42 -0.02
CA TRP A 55 -5.55 -7.03 0.08
C TRP A 55 -6.05 -6.43 1.39
N ALA A 56 -5.12 -6.05 2.27
CA ALA A 56 -5.42 -5.39 3.52
C ALA A 56 -5.18 -3.88 3.37
N ALA A 57 -6.17 -3.06 3.71
CA ALA A 57 -6.08 -1.62 3.48
C ALA A 57 -5.07 -0.88 4.37
N CYS A 58 -4.37 -1.54 5.31
CA CYS A 58 -3.28 -0.98 6.12
C CYS A 58 -2.37 -2.07 6.68
N ASN A 59 -1.19 -1.66 7.14
CA ASN A 59 -0.16 -2.55 7.70
C ASN A 59 -0.66 -3.34 8.92
N ASP A 60 -1.32 -2.69 9.89
CA ASP A 60 -1.76 -3.36 11.12
C ASP A 60 -2.73 -4.51 10.83
N MET A 61 -3.67 -4.31 9.91
CA MET A 61 -4.57 -5.38 9.48
C MET A 61 -3.80 -6.48 8.73
N ALA A 62 -2.86 -6.11 7.86
CA ALA A 62 -2.03 -7.08 7.13
C ALA A 62 -1.23 -7.98 8.07
N PHE A 63 -0.71 -7.45 9.19
CA PHE A 63 0.00 -8.25 10.18
C PHE A 63 -0.90 -9.32 10.80
N GLY A 64 -2.13 -8.96 11.17
CA GLY A 64 -3.11 -9.91 11.67
C GLY A 64 -3.49 -10.99 10.65
N VAL A 65 -3.54 -10.64 9.35
CA VAL A 65 -3.77 -11.59 8.25
C VAL A 65 -2.59 -12.56 8.11
N ILE A 66 -1.37 -12.03 8.00
CA ILE A 66 -0.14 -12.79 7.80
C ILE A 66 0.04 -13.80 8.94
N ASP A 67 -0.13 -13.39 10.19
CA ASP A 67 0.04 -14.27 11.36
C ASP A 67 -0.91 -15.50 11.30
N ILE A 68 -2.16 -15.32 10.85
CA ILE A 68 -3.12 -16.42 10.71
C ILE A 68 -2.79 -17.30 9.50
N LEU A 69 -2.43 -16.71 8.37
CA LEU A 69 -2.07 -17.49 7.18
C LEU A 69 -0.83 -18.35 7.44
N GLU A 70 0.20 -17.81 8.10
CA GLU A 70 1.41 -18.56 8.44
C GLU A 70 1.11 -19.70 9.41
N LYS A 71 0.35 -19.43 10.47
CA LYS A 71 -0.02 -20.46 11.46
C LYS A 71 -0.77 -21.64 10.84
N ASN A 72 -1.53 -21.38 9.77
CA ASN A 72 -2.29 -22.41 9.07
C ASN A 72 -1.54 -23.00 7.85
N GLY A 73 -0.29 -22.58 7.58
CA GLY A 73 0.46 -23.03 6.40
C GLY A 73 -0.14 -22.55 5.07
N ARG A 74 -0.91 -21.46 5.10
CA ARG A 74 -1.66 -20.90 3.96
C ARG A 74 -1.09 -19.58 3.46
N LEU A 75 0.07 -19.14 3.93
CA LEU A 75 0.74 -17.94 3.40
C LEU A 75 1.56 -18.30 2.16
N ASN A 76 1.31 -17.62 1.05
CA ASN A 76 2.14 -17.71 -0.15
C ASN A 76 3.41 -16.86 0.03
N GLN A 77 4.58 -17.50 0.08
CA GLN A 77 5.89 -16.83 0.20
C GLN A 77 6.71 -16.87 -1.10
N GLU A 78 6.27 -17.64 -2.09
CA GLU A 78 7.06 -17.91 -3.31
C GLU A 78 6.85 -16.85 -4.41
N ARG A 79 5.81 -16.00 -4.28
CA ARG A 79 5.60 -14.82 -5.14
C ARG A 79 5.44 -15.12 -6.63
N HIS A 80 5.01 -16.34 -6.97
CA HIS A 80 4.69 -16.77 -8.33
C HIS A 80 3.20 -17.11 -8.45
N PRO A 81 2.55 -16.94 -9.62
CA PRO A 81 1.14 -17.30 -9.82
C PRO A 81 0.78 -18.76 -9.50
N ASP A 82 1.75 -19.67 -9.63
CA ASP A 82 1.53 -21.10 -9.36
C ASP A 82 1.79 -21.50 -7.90
N ALA A 83 2.21 -20.54 -7.07
CA ALA A 83 2.53 -20.82 -5.68
C ALA A 83 1.28 -21.06 -4.85
N GLN A 84 1.36 -22.05 -3.96
CA GLN A 84 0.27 -22.40 -3.07
C GLN A 84 0.07 -21.36 -1.96
N GLY A 85 -1.14 -21.34 -1.41
CA GLY A 85 -1.52 -20.40 -0.36
C GLY A 85 -1.95 -19.03 -0.89
N MET A 86 -2.04 -18.08 0.04
CA MET A 86 -2.64 -16.78 -0.17
C MET A 86 -1.57 -15.70 -0.09
N ALA A 87 -1.47 -14.87 -1.12
CA ALA A 87 -0.61 -13.70 -1.13
C ALA A 87 -1.24 -12.54 -0.34
N VAL A 88 -0.41 -11.73 0.31
CA VAL A 88 -0.84 -10.53 1.03
C VAL A 88 -0.26 -9.29 0.37
N ILE A 89 -1.12 -8.29 0.14
CA ILE A 89 -0.75 -6.95 -0.34
C ILE A 89 -1.34 -5.92 0.61
N THR A 90 -0.63 -4.82 0.86
CA THR A 90 -1.09 -3.79 1.80
C THR A 90 -0.71 -2.35 1.41
N ASN A 91 -0.84 -1.43 2.36
CA ASN A 91 -0.51 -0.02 2.28
C ASN A 91 0.21 0.36 3.59
N ASP A 92 1.14 1.33 3.52
CA ASP A 92 1.69 2.20 4.58
C ASP A 92 3.22 2.36 4.44
N GLY A 93 3.98 1.27 4.24
CA GLY A 93 5.44 1.32 4.08
C GLY A 93 6.20 1.54 5.38
N THR A 94 5.94 0.68 6.37
CA THR A 94 6.63 0.73 7.67
C THR A 94 7.91 -0.12 7.66
N PRO A 95 8.88 0.13 8.57
CA PRO A 95 10.04 -0.75 8.70
C PRO A 95 9.69 -2.23 8.92
N LYS A 96 8.57 -2.50 9.62
CA LYS A 96 8.10 -3.87 9.86
C LYS A 96 7.57 -4.52 8.58
N SER A 97 6.75 -3.82 7.80
CA SER A 97 6.22 -4.35 6.54
C SER A 97 7.30 -4.53 5.49
N LEU A 98 8.26 -3.60 5.40
CA LEU A 98 9.43 -3.73 4.53
C LEU A 98 10.26 -4.96 4.86
N LYS A 99 10.45 -5.27 6.15
CA LYS A 99 11.09 -6.53 6.57
C LYS A 99 10.27 -7.75 6.20
N MET A 100 8.93 -7.69 6.26
CA MET A 100 8.08 -8.79 5.79
C MET A 100 8.18 -8.98 4.27
N ILE A 101 8.36 -7.89 3.49
CA ILE A 101 8.69 -7.97 2.07
C ILE A 101 10.10 -8.55 1.87
N GLU A 102 11.09 -8.21 2.68
CA GLU A 102 12.39 -8.87 2.58
C GLU A 102 12.26 -10.40 2.83
N GLN A 103 11.41 -10.80 3.77
CA GLN A 103 11.19 -12.17 4.20
C GLN A 103 10.26 -13.01 3.30
N GLY A 104 9.70 -12.45 2.22
CA GLY A 104 8.73 -13.18 1.40
C GLY A 104 7.29 -13.15 1.91
N ARG A 105 7.05 -12.66 3.13
CA ARG A 105 5.76 -12.76 3.85
C ARG A 105 4.69 -11.78 3.36
N LEU A 106 5.13 -10.70 2.71
CA LEU A 106 4.28 -9.68 2.09
C LEU A 106 4.74 -9.51 0.64
N VAL A 107 3.81 -9.51 -0.32
CA VAL A 107 4.16 -9.45 -1.75
C VAL A 107 4.58 -8.05 -2.16
N ALA A 108 3.73 -7.08 -1.85
CA ALA A 108 3.96 -5.68 -2.14
C ALA A 108 3.12 -4.79 -1.22
N GLU A 109 3.48 -3.52 -1.15
CA GLU A 109 2.62 -2.51 -0.55
C GLU A 109 2.73 -1.16 -1.26
N THR A 110 1.80 -0.25 -0.96
CA THR A 110 1.90 1.14 -1.38
C THR A 110 2.60 1.97 -0.31
N TRP A 111 3.70 2.62 -0.71
CA TRP A 111 4.39 3.62 0.08
C TRP A 111 3.75 4.99 -0.08
N HIS A 112 3.46 5.62 1.06
CA HIS A 112 2.71 6.88 1.15
C HIS A 112 3.56 8.15 1.10
N GLY A 113 4.87 8.08 1.29
CA GLY A 113 5.70 9.28 1.40
C GLY A 113 5.45 10.09 2.67
N PHE A 114 5.26 9.41 3.81
CA PHE A 114 5.06 10.07 5.10
C PHE A 114 6.13 11.14 5.42
N PRO A 115 7.43 10.91 5.15
CA PRO A 115 8.44 11.95 5.34
C PRO A 115 8.19 13.19 4.45
N GLU A 116 7.80 12.98 3.19
CA GLU A 116 7.46 14.05 2.25
C GLU A 116 6.25 14.86 2.70
N TRP A 117 5.24 14.23 3.33
CA TRP A 117 4.08 14.94 3.86
C TRP A 117 4.52 15.94 4.93
N GLY A 118 5.40 15.51 5.84
CA GLY A 118 5.95 16.36 6.88
C GLY A 118 6.80 17.49 6.29
N TRP A 119 7.67 17.16 5.32
CA TRP A 119 8.53 18.15 4.67
C TRP A 119 7.71 19.21 3.92
N HIS A 120 6.83 18.82 3.01
CA HIS A 120 6.00 19.76 2.25
C HIS A 120 5.07 20.57 3.14
N GLY A 121 4.54 19.97 4.21
CA GLY A 121 3.75 20.71 5.20
C GLY A 121 4.51 21.89 5.81
N VAL A 122 5.75 21.66 6.26
CA VAL A 122 6.61 22.73 6.82
C VAL A 122 7.08 23.70 5.74
N GLU A 123 7.42 23.20 4.56
CA GLU A 123 7.81 24.01 3.40
C GLU A 123 6.71 25.02 3.03
N PHE A 124 5.47 24.55 2.85
CA PHE A 124 4.35 25.38 2.44
C PHE A 124 3.91 26.33 3.55
N ALA A 125 3.95 25.90 4.81
CA ALA A 125 3.70 26.79 5.95
C ALA A 125 4.71 27.95 5.98
N THR A 126 6.00 27.67 5.76
CA THR A 126 7.06 28.68 5.75
C THR A 126 6.90 29.66 4.58
N LYS A 127 6.64 29.15 3.37
CA LYS A 127 6.37 29.97 2.17
C LYS A 127 5.18 30.90 2.39
N THR A 128 4.09 30.38 2.95
CA THR A 128 2.89 31.17 3.28
C THR A 128 3.19 32.27 4.30
N ALA A 129 3.94 31.96 5.36
CA ALA A 129 4.35 32.94 6.37
C ALA A 129 5.22 34.08 5.80
N GLN A 130 5.89 33.85 4.68
CA GLN A 130 6.67 34.84 3.93
C GLN A 130 5.86 35.57 2.84
N GLY A 131 4.54 35.35 2.77
CA GLY A 131 3.67 35.97 1.78
C GLY A 131 3.76 35.35 0.37
N GLN A 132 4.37 34.17 0.24
CA GLN A 132 4.44 33.45 -1.04
C GLN A 132 3.20 32.60 -1.27
N SER A 133 2.82 32.43 -2.54
CA SER A 133 1.76 31.49 -2.94
C SER A 133 2.23 30.04 -2.86
N VAL A 134 1.35 29.15 -2.40
CA VAL A 134 1.58 27.69 -2.34
C VAL A 134 0.42 26.96 -3.02
N PRO A 135 0.63 25.72 -3.51
CA PRO A 135 -0.45 24.96 -4.12
C PRO A 135 -1.54 24.60 -3.10
N VAL A 136 -2.80 24.58 -3.55
CA VAL A 136 -3.96 24.17 -2.73
C VAL A 136 -3.95 22.65 -2.47
N SER A 137 -3.39 21.88 -3.41
CA SER A 137 -3.20 20.45 -3.31
C SER A 137 -1.85 20.09 -3.92
N HIS A 138 -1.15 19.16 -3.26
CA HIS A 138 0.12 18.64 -3.74
C HIS A 138 0.06 17.12 -3.70
N ASP A 139 0.30 16.49 -4.85
CA ASP A 139 0.37 15.04 -4.97
C ASP A 139 1.78 14.56 -4.68
N ILE A 140 1.90 13.72 -3.66
CA ILE A 140 3.13 13.11 -3.18
C ILE A 140 3.60 11.92 -4.05
N VAL A 141 2.74 11.50 -5.00
CA VAL A 141 2.98 10.44 -5.97
C VAL A 141 3.37 9.13 -5.29
N PRO A 142 2.40 8.33 -4.81
CA PRO A 142 2.68 7.06 -4.13
C PRO A 142 3.52 6.12 -5.00
N ARG A 143 4.35 5.29 -4.36
CA ARG A 143 5.19 4.28 -5.04
C ARG A 143 4.85 2.90 -4.51
N ILE A 144 5.16 1.87 -5.29
CA ILE A 144 4.98 0.48 -4.86
C ILE A 144 6.29 -0.05 -4.30
N GLU A 145 6.24 -0.60 -3.09
CA GLU A 145 7.32 -1.33 -2.45
C GLU A 145 7.15 -2.82 -2.72
N PHE A 146 8.20 -3.48 -3.19
CA PHE A 146 8.27 -4.91 -3.42
C PHE A 146 9.73 -5.37 -3.35
N SER A 147 9.96 -6.68 -3.36
CA SER A 147 11.30 -7.26 -3.13
C SER A 147 12.41 -6.70 -4.04
N GLY A 148 12.08 -6.31 -5.27
CA GLY A 148 13.04 -5.75 -6.22
C GLY A 148 13.48 -4.30 -5.94
N ASN A 149 12.81 -3.57 -5.05
CA ASN A 149 13.10 -2.15 -4.80
C ASN A 149 13.14 -1.73 -3.32
N ILE A 150 12.98 -2.63 -2.35
CA ILE A 150 12.95 -2.29 -0.91
C ILE A 150 14.14 -1.43 -0.43
N THR A 151 15.32 -1.60 -1.01
CA THR A 151 16.54 -0.84 -0.66
C THR A 151 16.47 0.64 -1.06
N GLN A 152 15.46 1.03 -1.84
CA GLN A 152 15.18 2.42 -2.19
C GLN A 152 14.34 3.14 -1.11
N PHE A 153 13.71 2.40 -0.20
CA PHE A 153 12.79 2.93 0.81
C PHE A 153 13.32 2.79 2.24
N PHE A 154 14.27 1.88 2.48
CA PHE A 154 14.81 1.59 3.80
C PHE A 154 16.34 1.44 3.83
N PRO A 155 17.03 1.83 4.93
CA PRO A 155 16.52 2.59 6.08
C PRO A 155 16.37 4.09 5.81
N TYR A 156 16.95 4.57 4.71
CA TYR A 156 16.84 5.95 4.26
C TYR A 156 16.31 5.94 2.83
N PRO A 157 15.12 6.51 2.58
CA PRO A 157 14.59 6.61 1.24
C PRO A 157 15.58 7.31 0.30
N LYS A 158 15.92 6.66 -0.81
CA LYS A 158 16.84 7.17 -1.85
C LYS A 158 16.10 7.62 -3.11
N LEU A 159 14.80 7.86 -2.99
CA LEU A 159 13.94 8.10 -4.13
C LEU A 159 14.25 9.49 -4.70
N PRO A 160 14.56 9.60 -6.01
CA PRO A 160 14.65 10.90 -6.64
C PRO A 160 13.29 11.59 -6.49
N TYR A 161 13.32 12.90 -6.23
CA TYR A 161 12.12 13.71 -6.31
C TYR A 161 11.51 13.55 -7.71
N LYS A 162 10.42 12.78 -7.82
CA LYS A 162 9.62 12.77 -9.04
C LYS A 162 8.82 14.05 -9.03
N LYS A 163 9.14 14.97 -9.94
CA LYS A 163 8.30 16.13 -10.20
C LYS A 163 6.88 15.65 -10.48
N SER A 164 5.94 16.09 -9.67
CA SER A 164 4.51 15.98 -9.97
C SER A 164 4.15 16.94 -11.10
N GLU A 165 3.05 16.71 -11.81
CA GLU A 165 2.52 17.69 -12.77
C GLU A 165 2.26 19.06 -12.11
N SER A 166 2.01 19.08 -10.79
CA SER A 166 1.84 20.31 -10.01
C SER A 166 3.13 21.14 -9.86
N ASP A 167 4.31 20.52 -9.98
CA ASP A 167 5.60 21.22 -9.93
C ASP A 167 5.93 21.98 -11.22
N CYS A 168 5.22 21.64 -12.31
CA CYS A 168 5.33 22.30 -13.61
C CYS A 168 4.53 23.60 -13.70
N TYR A 169 3.75 23.97 -12.68
CA TYR A 169 2.98 25.22 -12.64
C TYR A 169 3.75 26.46 -12.17
N SER A 170 5.07 26.35 -11.98
CA SER A 170 5.91 27.54 -11.80
C SER A 170 6.14 28.24 -13.15
N PRO A 171 5.80 29.53 -13.31
CA PRO A 171 6.00 30.22 -14.58
C PRO A 171 7.50 30.25 -14.92
N GLY A 172 7.89 29.60 -16.02
CA GLY A 172 9.23 29.71 -16.60
C GLY A 172 10.08 28.43 -16.68
N ARG A 173 9.57 27.24 -16.37
CA ARG A 173 10.32 25.98 -16.61
C ARG A 173 9.58 25.02 -17.52
N PHE A 174 9.98 24.98 -18.80
CA PHE A 174 9.61 23.92 -19.74
C PHE A 174 10.22 22.59 -19.27
N CYS A 175 9.39 21.56 -19.11
CA CYS A 175 9.84 20.18 -18.99
C CYS A 175 9.77 19.52 -20.37
N SER A 176 10.92 19.05 -20.86
CA SER A 176 11.01 18.14 -22.00
C SER A 176 10.58 16.73 -21.56
N CYS A 177 9.65 16.13 -22.31
CA CYS A 177 9.13 14.77 -22.12
C CYS A 177 10.23 13.70 -22.15
#